data_AF-A0A532TD37-F1
#
_entry.id   AF-A0A532TD37-F1
#
_cell.length_a   1.000
_cell.length_b   1.000
_cell.length_c   1.000
_cell.angle_alpha   90.00
_cell.angle_beta   90.00
_cell.angle_gamma   90.00
#
_symmetry.space_group_name_H-M   'P 1'
#
loop_
_entity.id
_entity.type
_entity.pdbx_description
1 polymer ?
#
loop_
_entity_poly.entity_id
_entity_poly.type
_entity_poly.pdbx_seq_one_letter_code
_entity_poly.pdbx_strand_id
1 'polypeptide(L)'
;MNVKLILKYFLSFIGGIIVTGITGLYPYPTEEIIGAEKWGFPFYWLSQVIYPGAEKIINWSNFLIDILIWSAIIILIVSLIDYLFAKTRVKRKE
;
A
#
# COMPACT_ATOMS: atom_id res chain seq x y z
N MET A 1 -8.28 4.65 -25.92
CA MET A 1 -7.97 4.52 -24.47
C MET A 1 -6.87 5.51 -24.13
N ASN A 2 -7.05 6.38 -23.13
CA ASN A 2 -6.07 7.43 -22.81
C ASN A 2 -4.81 6.82 -22.18
N VAL A 3 -3.70 6.78 -22.92
CA VAL A 3 -2.41 6.19 -22.48
C VAL A 3 -1.94 6.76 -21.14
N LYS A 4 -2.12 8.07 -20.92
CA LYS A 4 -1.80 8.74 -19.66
C LYS A 4 -2.60 8.19 -18.47
N LEU A 5 -3.86 7.84 -18.69
CA LEU A 5 -4.74 7.30 -17.65
C LEU A 5 -4.31 5.88 -17.27
N ILE A 6 -4.00 5.04 -18.27
CA ILE A 6 -3.50 3.67 -18.06
C ILE A 6 -2.20 3.71 -17.25
N LEU A 7 -1.25 4.55 -17.67
CA LEU A 7 0.04 4.67 -16.99
C LEU A 7 -0.12 5.09 -15.53
N LYS A 8 -1.04 6.02 -15.24
CA LYS A 8 -1.35 6.45 -13.88
C LYS A 8 -1.86 5.30 -13.01
N TYR A 9 -2.82 4.52 -13.50
CA TYR A 9 -3.33 3.36 -12.76
C TYR A 9 -2.27 2.28 -12.56
N PHE A 10 -1.48 2.00 -13.59
CA PHE A 10 -0.42 1.00 -13.53
C PHE A 10 0.67 1.38 -12.52
N LEU A 11 1.13 2.64 -12.55
CA LEU A 11 2.11 3.14 -11.57
C LEU A 11 1.56 3.14 -10.15
N SER A 12 0.27 3.47 -9.97
CA SER A 12 -0.36 3.44 -8.66
C SER A 12 -0.48 2.02 -8.12
N PHE A 13 -0.76 1.05 -8.98
CA PHE A 13 -0.78 -0.37 -8.63
C PHE A 13 0.59 -0.89 -8.20
N ILE A 14 1.64 -0.55 -8.96
CA ILE A 14 3.02 -0.86 -8.58
C ILE A 14 3.37 -0.21 -7.23
N GLY A 15 2.98 1.05 -7.03
CA GLY A 15 3.16 1.75 -5.76
C GLY A 15 2.46 1.02 -4.61
N GLY A 16 1.24 0.52 -4.82
CA GLY A 16 0.50 -0.26 -3.83
C GLY A 16 1.21 -1.55 -3.43
N ILE A 17 1.78 -2.27 -4.40
CA ILE A 17 2.60 -3.47 -4.14
C ILE A 17 3.84 -3.12 -3.33
N ILE A 18 4.55 -2.05 -3.70
CA ILE A 18 5.77 -1.61 -3.01
C ILE A 18 5.45 -1.27 -1.55
N VAL A 19 4.41 -0.47 -1.29
CA VAL A 19 4.03 -0.08 0.07
C VAL A 19 3.61 -1.30 0.89
N THR A 20 2.79 -2.18 0.31
CA THR A 20 2.39 -3.43 0.98
C THR A 20 3.60 -4.28 1.37
N GLY A 21 4.54 -4.46 0.43
CA GLY A 21 5.79 -5.18 0.68
C GLY A 21 6.63 -4.54 1.79
N ILE A 22 6.80 -3.21 1.77
CA ILE A 22 7.54 -2.48 2.81
C ILE A 22 6.91 -2.70 4.19
N THR A 23 5.59 -2.56 4.30
CA THR A 23 4.89 -2.67 5.61
C THR A 23 4.96 -4.07 6.23
N GLY A 24 5.08 -5.13 5.43
CA GLY A 24 5.20 -6.49 5.96
C GLY A 24 6.61 -7.04 6.05
N LEU A 25 7.54 -6.61 5.18
CA LEU A 25 8.92 -7.12 5.18
C LEU A 25 9.86 -6.35 6.10
N TYR A 26 9.49 -5.12 6.50
CA TYR A 26 10.29 -4.36 7.44
C TYR A 26 10.15 -4.95 8.86
N PRO A 27 11.26 -5.21 9.57
CA PRO A 27 11.27 -5.92 10.85
C PRO A 27 10.84 -5.03 12.01
N TYR A 28 9.59 -4.58 11.96
CA TYR A 28 8.92 -3.88 13.04
C TYR A 28 7.53 -4.51 13.19
N PRO A 29 7.41 -5.62 13.94
CA PRO A 29 6.11 -6.25 14.16
C PRO A 29 5.16 -5.20 14.71
N THR A 30 4.04 -5.04 14.02
CA THR A 30 3.07 -4.01 14.37
C THR A 30 2.39 -4.36 15.69
N GLU A 31 2.22 -5.67 15.95
CA GLU A 31 1.70 -6.20 17.19
C GLU A 31 2.36 -7.55 17.52
N GLU A 32 2.65 -7.74 18.81
CA GLU A 32 2.98 -9.04 19.40
C GLU A 32 1.69 -9.57 20.05
N ILE A 33 0.95 -10.42 19.33
CA ILE A 33 -0.26 -11.05 19.88
C ILE A 33 0.14 -12.42 20.38
N ILE A 34 0.15 -12.60 21.71
CA ILE A 34 0.41 -13.84 22.48
C ILE A 34 0.97 -14.98 21.62
N GLY A 35 2.29 -15.03 21.51
CA GLY A 35 3.01 -16.11 20.84
C GLY A 35 3.13 -15.99 19.32
N ALA A 36 2.66 -14.92 18.70
CA ALA A 36 2.88 -14.65 17.28
C ALA A 36 3.22 -13.17 17.00
N GLU A 37 4.27 -12.95 16.23
CA GLU A 37 4.59 -11.67 15.60
C GLU A 37 3.75 -11.51 14.33
N LYS A 38 3.20 -10.31 14.13
CA LYS A 38 2.43 -9.96 12.94
C LYS A 38 2.98 -8.70 12.28
N TRP A 39 3.03 -8.71 10.96
CA TRP A 39 3.45 -7.59 10.13
C TRP A 39 2.48 -7.35 8.97
N GLY A 40 2.58 -6.18 8.38
CA GLY A 40 1.69 -5.70 7.33
C GLY A 40 0.75 -4.63 7.84
N PHE A 41 0.40 -3.71 6.94
CA PHE A 41 -0.54 -2.64 7.22
C PHE A 41 -1.31 -2.30 5.94
N PRO A 42 -2.63 -2.05 6.01
CA PRO A 42 -3.47 -1.98 7.22
C PRO A 42 -3.84 -3.33 7.83
N PHE A 43 -3.74 -4.44 7.09
CA PHE A 43 -4.05 -5.76 7.62
C PHE A 43 -2.79 -6.61 7.77
N TYR A 44 -2.76 -7.43 8.82
CA TYR A 44 -1.66 -8.37 9.03
C TYR A 44 -1.68 -9.47 7.98
N TRP A 45 -0.78 -9.38 7.01
CA TRP A 45 -0.64 -10.37 5.94
C TRP A 45 0.58 -11.27 6.12
N LEU A 46 1.51 -10.92 7.00
CA LEU A 46 2.65 -11.75 7.37
C LEU A 46 2.58 -12.05 8.87
N SER A 47 2.78 -13.31 9.24
CA SER A 47 2.80 -13.73 10.65
C SER A 47 3.84 -14.81 10.89
N GLN A 48 4.36 -14.87 12.11
CA GLN A 48 5.34 -15.87 12.53
C GLN A 48 5.13 -16.18 14.00
N VAL A 49 5.16 -17.46 14.35
CA VAL A 49 5.07 -17.89 15.75
C VAL A 49 6.41 -17.59 16.46
N ILE A 50 6.36 -17.19 17.72
CA ILE A 50 7.54 -16.80 18.52
C ILE A 50 8.23 -18.07 19.05
N TYR A 51 8.99 -18.73 18.17
CA TYR A 51 9.97 -19.75 18.54
C TYR A 51 11.10 -19.84 17.50
N PRO A 52 12.30 -20.33 17.87
CA PRO A 52 13.42 -20.44 16.95
C PRO A 52 13.11 -21.34 15.75
N GLY A 53 13.27 -20.81 14.54
CA GLY A 53 13.04 -21.55 13.29
C GLY A 53 11.58 -21.63 12.84
N ALA A 54 10.67 -20.89 13.48
CA ALA A 54 9.28 -20.81 13.03
C ALA A 54 9.17 -20.29 11.59
N GLU A 55 8.36 -20.96 10.78
CA GLU A 55 8.09 -20.53 9.41
C GLU A 55 7.21 -19.27 9.38
N LYS A 56 7.43 -18.43 8.37
CA LYS A 56 6.59 -17.26 8.12
C LYS A 56 5.35 -17.69 7.33
N ILE A 57 4.19 -17.32 7.83
CA ILE A 57 2.89 -17.63 7.22
C ILE A 57 2.36 -16.36 6.54
N ILE A 58 2.06 -16.48 5.24
CA ILE A 58 1.50 -15.42 4.43
C ILE A 58 -0.02 -15.61 4.32
N ASN A 59 -0.78 -14.61 4.76
CA ASN A 59 -2.20 -14.50 4.47
C ASN A 59 -2.38 -13.73 3.14
N TRP A 60 -2.55 -14.49 2.06
CA TRP A 60 -2.72 -13.95 0.71
C TRP A 60 -3.95 -13.06 0.55
N SER A 61 -5.04 -13.32 1.29
CA SER A 61 -6.23 -12.48 1.24
C SER A 61 -5.94 -11.08 1.76
N ASN A 62 -5.30 -10.98 2.93
CA ASN A 62 -4.91 -9.70 3.51
C ASN A 62 -3.87 -8.99 2.64
N PHE A 63 -2.90 -9.73 2.09
CA PHE A 63 -1.88 -9.18 1.19
C PHE A 63 -2.51 -8.51 -0.04
N LEU A 64 -3.48 -9.18 -0.68
CA LEU A 64 -4.18 -8.63 -1.85
C LEU A 64 -5.05 -7.43 -1.48
N ILE A 65 -5.72 -7.47 -0.33
CA ILE A 65 -6.53 -6.34 0.16
C ILE A 65 -5.65 -5.12 0.41
N ASP A 66 -4.49 -5.28 1.04
CA ASP A 66 -3.54 -4.20 1.29
C ASP A 66 -3.03 -3.58 -0.02
N ILE A 67 -2.70 -4.40 -1.03
CA ILE A 67 -2.33 -3.90 -2.36
C ILE A 67 -3.45 -3.02 -2.94
N LEU A 68 -4.70 -3.47 -2.86
CA LEU A 68 -5.84 -2.71 -3.38
C LEU A 68 -6.04 -1.39 -2.63
N ILE A 69 -5.94 -1.42 -1.29
CA ILE A 69 -6.09 -0.23 -0.45
C ILE A 69 -5.00 0.80 -0.75
N TRP A 70 -3.74 0.37 -0.77
CA TRP A 70 -2.63 1.28 -1.04
C TRP A 70 -2.66 1.82 -2.47
N SER A 71 -3.03 0.99 -3.44
CA SER A 71 -3.25 1.43 -4.81
C SER A 71 -4.34 2.50 -4.89
N ALA A 72 -5.47 2.31 -4.20
CA ALA A 72 -6.57 3.26 -4.18
C ALA A 72 -6.16 4.59 -3.51
N ILE A 73 -5.45 4.53 -2.38
CA ILE A 73 -4.91 5.72 -1.70
C ILE A 73 -3.99 6.49 -2.64
N ILE A 74 -3.06 5.82 -3.32
CA ILE A 74 -2.12 6.47 -4.24
C ILE A 74 -2.87 7.12 -5.42
N ILE A 75 -3.84 6.43 -6.02
CA ILE A 75 -4.68 7.01 -7.08
C ILE A 75 -5.38 8.28 -6.60
N LEU A 76 -5.92 8.26 -5.38
CA LEU A 76 -6.61 9.39 -4.78
C LEU A 76 -5.66 10.56 -4.57
N ILE A 77 -4.49 10.32 -3.97
CA ILE A 77 -3.46 11.34 -3.75
C ILE A 77 -3.02 11.98 -5.06
N VAL A 78 -2.66 11.18 -6.07
CA VAL A 78 -2.23 11.70 -7.38
C VAL A 78 -3.35 12.50 -8.04
N SER A 79 -4.60 12.03 -7.97
CA SER A 79 -5.75 12.76 -8.53
C SER A 79 -6.05 14.06 -7.80
N LEU A 80 -5.87 14.09 -6.48
CA LEU A 80 -6.01 15.31 -5.68
C LEU A 80 -4.93 16.32 -6.05
N ILE A 81 -3.68 15.87 -6.22
CA ILE A 81 -2.55 16.69 -6.66
C ILE A 81 -2.85 17.29 -8.05
N ASP A 82 -3.28 16.47 -9.00
CA ASP A 82 -3.67 16.92 -10.35
C ASP A 82 -4.75 18.01 -10.30
N TYR A 83 -5.77 17.82 -9.46
CA TYR A 83 -6.87 18.76 -9.27
C TYR A 83 -6.39 20.10 -8.68
N LEU A 84 -5.54 20.07 -7.64
CA LEU A 84 -5.01 21.27 -7.01
C LEU A 84 -4.12 22.06 -7.97
N PHE A 85 -3.30 21.39 -8.78
CA PHE A 85 -2.50 22.04 -9.80
C PHE A 85 -3.33 22.62 -10.94
N ALA A 86 -4.44 21.97 -11.33
CA ALA A 86 -5.36 22.54 -12.31
C ALA A 86 -6.01 23.82 -11.77
N LYS A 87 -6.49 23.80 -10.51
CA LYS A 87 -7.13 24.94 -9.85
C LYS A 87 -6.20 26.15 -9.70
N THR A 88 -4.95 25.92 -9.28
CA THR A 88 -3.95 27.00 -9.11
C THR A 88 -3.57 27.67 -10.43
N ARG A 89 -3.56 26.95 -11.56
CA ARG A 89 -3.29 27.54 -12.88
C ARG A 89 -4.40 28.47 -13.36
N VAL A 90 -5.66 28.19 -13.01
CA VAL A 90 -6.80 29.04 -13.37
C VAL A 90 -6.73 30.37 -12.63
N LYS A 91 -6.51 30.33 -11.31
CA LYS A 91 -6.43 31.54 -10.48
C LYS A 91 -5.29 32.51 -10.86
N ARG A 92 -4.22 32.03 -11.52
CA ARG A 92 -3.10 32.88 -11.96
C ARG A 92 -3.38 33.62 -13.28
N LYS A 93 -4.46 33.28 -13.99
CA LYS A 93 -4.84 33.89 -15.27
C LYS A 93 -5.91 34.98 -15.15
N GLU A 94 -6.51 35.12 -13.97
CA GLU A 94 -7.43 36.21 -13.59
C GLU A 94 -6.64 37.35 -12.94
#